data_AF-A0A497BQJ6-F1
#
_entry.id   AF-A0A497BQJ6-F1
#
_cell.length_a   1.000
_cell.length_b   1.000
_cell.length_c   1.000
_cell.angle_alpha   90.00
_cell.angle_beta   90.00
_cell.angle_gamma   90.00
#
_symmetry.space_group_name_H-M   'P 1'
#
loop_
_entity.id
_entity.type
_entity.pdbx_description
1 polymer ?
#
loop_
_entity_poly.entity_id
_entity_poly.type
_entity_poly.pdbx_seq_one_letter_code
_entity_poly.pdbx_strand_id
1 'polypeptide(L)' 'MGFIAPGKYQCECGRIYDLPPDAVRCPCECHRSALERAKQLGLYCEDCGFSSLDPGTFEAHFHWATHQRAVAQKEQ' A
#
# COMPACT_ATOMS: atom_id res chain seq x y z
N MET A 1 -27.24 7.55 5.84
CA MET A 1 -26.32 6.44 5.50
C MET A 1 -25.89 6.60 4.05
N GLY A 2 -24.59 6.82 3.77
CA GLY A 2 -24.10 7.01 2.40
C GLY A 2 -23.88 5.66 1.71
N PHE A 3 -24.63 5.38 0.65
CA PHE A 3 -24.45 4.20 -0.18
C PHE A 3 -23.29 4.46 -1.15
N ILE A 4 -22.17 3.80 -0.94
CA ILE A 4 -21.06 3.81 -1.91
C ILE A 4 -21.44 2.84 -3.03
N ALA A 5 -21.54 3.35 -4.26
CA ALA A 5 -21.87 2.55 -5.42
C ALA A 5 -20.82 1.43 -5.65
N PRO A 6 -21.22 0.25 -6.16
CA PRO A 6 -20.27 -0.81 -6.47
C PRO A 6 -19.22 -0.33 -7.47
N GLY A 7 -17.93 -0.56 -7.18
CA GLY A 7 -16.80 -0.05 -7.97
C GLY A 7 -16.22 1.29 -7.50
N LYS A 8 -16.86 1.95 -6.53
CA LYS A 8 -16.31 3.15 -5.89
C LYS A 8 -15.63 2.78 -4.59
N TYR A 9 -14.36 3.15 -4.46
CA TYR A 9 -13.59 2.97 -3.24
C TYR A 9 -13.43 4.32 -2.54
N GLN A 10 -13.84 4.39 -1.28
CA GLN A 10 -13.61 5.56 -0.44
C GLN A 10 -12.27 5.40 0.28
N CYS A 11 -11.32 6.28 -0.05
CA CYS A 11 -10.08 6.37 0.70
C CYS A 11 -10.36 6.96 2.09
N GLU A 12 -9.53 6.61 3.08
CA GLU A 12 -9.64 7.14 4.45
C GLU A 12 -9.51 8.67 4.53
N CYS A 13 -8.95 9.31 3.50
CA CYS A 13 -8.97 10.77 3.36
C CYS A 13 -10.36 11.36 3.04
N GLY A 14 -11.38 10.52 2.86
CA GLY A 14 -12.76 10.92 2.57
C GLY A 14 -13.06 11.13 1.07
N ARG A 15 -12.07 11.01 0.19
CA ARG A 15 -12.28 11.08 -1.27
C ARG A 15 -12.72 9.72 -1.82
N ILE A 16 -13.72 9.75 -2.70
CA ILE A 16 -14.25 8.58 -3.40
C ILE A 16 -13.61 8.51 -4.78
N TYR A 17 -13.02 7.37 -5.11
CA TYR A 17 -12.42 7.11 -6.42
C TYR A 17 -13.15 5.97 -7.11
N ASP A 18 -13.29 6.07 -8.43
CA ASP A 18 -13.72 4.98 -9.28
C ASP A 18 -12.46 4.16 -9.62
N LEU A 19 -12.27 3.06 -8.89
CA LEU A 19 -11.07 2.23 -9.01
C LEU A 19 -11.47 0.89 -9.62
N PRO A 20 -10.77 0.41 -10.67
CA PRO A 20 -11.04 -0.92 -11.19
C PRO A 20 -10.84 -1.98 -10.10
N PRO A 21 -11.50 -3.14 -10.20
CA PRO A 21 -11.40 -4.20 -9.19
C PRO A 21 -9.98 -4.75 -9.01
N ASP A 22 -9.10 -4.52 -9.98
CA ASP A 22 -7.68 -4.89 -9.97
C ASP A 22 -6.77 -3.77 -9.41
N ALA A 23 -7.35 -2.62 -9.01
CA ALA A 23 -6.56 -1.50 -8.51
C ALA A 23 -5.98 -1.82 -7.13
N VAL A 24 -4.68 -2.16 -7.11
CA VAL A 24 -3.92 -2.41 -5.87
C VAL A 24 -3.55 -1.09 -5.15
N ARG A 25 -3.67 0.06 -5.82
CA ARG A 25 -3.29 1.38 -5.26
C ARG A 25 -4.33 2.45 -5.52
N CYS A 26 -4.63 3.21 -4.48
CA CYS A 26 -5.45 4.40 -4.57
C CYS A 26 -4.65 5.54 -5.22
N PRO A 27 -5.18 6.25 -6.24
CA PRO A 27 -4.50 7.35 -6.93
C PRO A 27 -4.55 8.67 -6.15
N CYS A 28 -4.95 8.63 -4.87
CA CYS A 28 -5.06 9.83 -4.07
C CYS A 28 -3.69 10.40 -3.69
N GLU A 29 -3.61 11.72 -3.63
CA GLU A 29 -2.39 12.42 -3.21
C GLU A 29 -1.98 12.04 -1.80
N CYS A 30 -2.93 11.71 -0.91
CA CYS A 30 -2.64 11.27 0.46
C CYS A 30 -1.79 9.98 0.49
N HIS A 31 -2.12 8.99 -0.34
CA HIS A 31 -1.34 7.76 -0.46
C HIS A 31 -0.01 8.02 -1.14
N ARG A 32 0.02 8.88 -2.16
CA ARG A 32 1.28 9.27 -2.82
C ARG A 32 2.24 9.95 -1.84
N SER A 33 1.77 10.93 -1.08
CA SER A 33 2.57 11.60 -0.05
C SER A 33 2.97 10.66 1.08
N ALA A 34 2.09 9.75 1.50
CA ALA A 34 2.43 8.70 2.48
C ALA A 34 3.54 7.78 1.96
N LEU A 35 3.48 7.38 0.68
CA LEU A 35 4.52 6.60 0.01
C LEU A 35 5.85 7.35 -0.06
N GLU A 36 5.85 8.61 -0.50
CA GLU A 36 7.05 9.44 -0.57
C GLU A 36 7.67 9.63 0.82
N ARG A 37 6.84 9.84 1.84
CA ARG A 37 7.27 9.96 3.23
C ARG A 37 7.82 8.65 3.79
N ALA A 38 7.18 7.52 3.48
CA ALA A 38 7.68 6.20 3.83
C ALA A 38 9.06 5.94 3.19
N LYS A 39 9.24 6.32 1.92
CA LYS A 39 10.56 6.25 1.24
C LYS A 39 11.61 7.11 1.92
N GLN A 40 11.27 8.36 2.29
CA GLN A 40 12.20 9.23 3.02
C GLN A 40 12.59 8.69 4.39
N LEU A 41 11.68 7.98 5.07
CA LEU A 41 11.92 7.33 6.36
C LEU A 41 12.58 5.95 6.23
N GLY A 42 12.75 5.41 5.02
CA GLY A 42 13.25 4.05 4.80
C GLY A 42 12.24 2.93 5.10
N LEU A 43 10.96 3.26 5.27
CA LEU A 43 9.86 2.33 5.54
C LEU A 43 9.11 1.93 4.25
N TYR A 44 9.86 1.76 3.17
CA TYR A 44 9.37 1.33 1.88
C TYR A 44 10.14 0.12 1.40
N CYS A 45 9.41 -0.94 1.05
CA CYS A 45 9.96 -2.14 0.47
C CYS A 45 9.88 -2.04 -1.05
N GLU A 46 11.05 -1.89 -1.68
CA GLU A 46 11.14 -1.85 -3.15
C GLU A 46 10.83 -3.21 -3.78
N ASP A 47 10.99 -4.28 -3.01
CA ASP A 47 10.79 -5.65 -3.48
C ASP A 47 9.33 -6.00 -3.71
N CYS A 48 8.49 -5.67 -2.72
CA CYS A 48 7.06 -5.96 -2.74
C CYS A 48 6.21 -4.75 -3.14
N GLY A 49 6.81 -3.56 -3.20
CA GLY A 49 6.07 -2.29 -3.35
C GLY A 49 5.21 -1.93 -2.14
N PHE A 50 5.48 -2.55 -0.99
CA PHE A 50 4.79 -2.28 0.28
C PHE A 50 5.39 -1.06 0.98
N SER A 51 4.54 -0.15 1.44
CA SER A 51 4.93 1.02 2.24
C SER A 51 4.07 1.08 3.49
N SER A 52 4.69 1.30 4.64
CA SER A 52 3.96 1.61 5.87
C SER A 52 4.57 2.86 6.49
N LEU A 53 3.73 3.73 7.04
CA LEU A 53 4.20 4.84 7.89
C LEU A 53 4.46 4.38 9.33
N ASP A 54 3.99 3.18 9.67
CA ASP A 54 4.21 2.56 10.97
C ASP A 54 5.39 1.57 10.89
N PRO A 55 6.47 1.78 11.67
CA PRO A 55 7.65 0.94 11.62
C PRO A 55 7.39 -0.47 12.16
N GLY A 56 6.49 -0.65 13.14
CA GLY A 56 6.17 -1.98 13.66
C GLY A 56 5.46 -2.84 12.62
N THR A 57 4.52 -2.24 11.88
CA THR A 57 3.84 -2.88 10.75
C THR A 57 4.81 -3.14 9.59
N PHE A 58 5.78 -2.24 9.36
CA PHE A 58 6.81 -2.43 8.36
C PHE A 58 7.72 -3.61 8.68
N GLU A 59 8.19 -3.71 9.94
CA GLU A 59 8.99 -4.83 10.42
C GLU A 59 8.22 -6.16 10.33
N ALA A 60 6.94 -6.15 10.73
CA ALA A 60 6.07 -7.32 10.61
C ALA A 60 5.87 -7.75 9.15
N HIS A 61 5.91 -6.84 8.18
CA HIS A 61 5.81 -7.19 6.77
C HIS A 61 6.93 -8.17 6.37
N PHE A 62 8.14 -8.05 6.93
CA PHE A 62 9.26 -8.92 6.54
C PHE A 62 8.98 -10.40 6.87
N HIS A 63 8.07 -10.63 7.83
CA HIS A 63 7.64 -11.97 8.23
C HIS A 63 6.46 -12.49 7.38
N TRP A 64 5.89 -11.69 6.49
CA TRP A 64 4.78 -12.14 5.66
C TRP A 64 5.26 -13.18 4.64
N ALA A 65 4.51 -14.28 4.52
CA ALA A 65 4.81 -15.33 3.56
C ALA A 65 4.87 -14.81 2.11
N THR A 66 4.10 -13.78 1.78
CA THR A 66 4.14 -13.10 0.48
C THR A 66 5.45 -12.35 0.26
N HIS A 67 5.96 -11.66 1.27
CA HIS A 67 7.25 -10.98 1.20
C HIS A 67 8.40 -11.98 1.10
N GLN A 68 8.40 -13.00 1.97
CA GLN A 68 9.43 -14.05 1.96
C GLN A 68 9.55 -14.74 0.59
N ARG A 69 8.41 -14.97 -0.09
CA ARG A 69 8.41 -15.53 -1.45
C ARG A 69 8.94 -14.55 -2.49
N ALA A 70 8.63 -13.27 -2.37
CA ALA A 70 9.10 -12.24 -3.29
C ALA A 70 10.63 -12.06 -3.20
N VAL A 71 11.19 -11.99 -1.99
CA VAL A 71 12.64 -11.88 -1.80
C VAL A 71 13.39 -13.15 -2.18
N ALA A 72 12.84 -14.33 -1.85
CA ALA A 72 13.47 -15.61 -2.19
C ALA A 72 13.54 -15.85 -3.72
N GLN A 73 12.71 -15.17 -4.52
CA GLN A 73 12.79 -15.22 -5.98
C GLN A 73 13.88 -14.32 -6.55
N LYS A 74 14.48 -13.41 -5.76
CA LYS A 74 15.57 -12.54 -6.21
C LYS A 74 16.97 -13.03 -5.83
N GLU A 75 17.08 -13.98 -4.90
CA GLU A 75 18.37 -14.57 -4.51
C GLU A 75 18.82 -15.74 -5.40
N GLN A 76 18.31 -15.86 -6.64
CA GLN A 76 18.73 -16.89 -7.63
C GLN A 76 19.43 -16.28 -8.85
#